data_AF-A5WYC2-F1
#
_entry.id   AF-A5WYC2-F1
#
_cell.length_a   1.000
_cell.length_b   1.000
_cell.length_c   1.000
_cell.angle_alpha   90.00
_cell.angle_beta   90.00
_cell.angle_gamma   90.00
#
_symmetry.space_group_name_H-M   'P 1'
#
loop_
_entity.id
_entity.type
_entity.pdbx_description
1 polymer ?
#
loop_
_entity_poly.entity_id
_entity_poly.type
_entity_poly.pdbx_seq_one_letter_code
_entity_poly.pdbx_strand_id
1 'polypeptide(L)'
;MKLESRHPDSLQACRCLQHIQLGRIIEDAPDQHNIFRTVYAEAIMWLEMPIGKYKGKTLPQLLLTDPDYFFWAMEQDDFFRGGLAKQAADILRKARRIKIPKPDPANWRVEYFLTPDGKFAHFDIVEADRAPHVGSSRTSRSPTLDFAYVRQTRDYDKLGYKHFIKSFKYFYFGNSEVRLNKAKCEAFFDNPANFS
;
A
#
# COMPACT_ATOMS: atom_id res chain seq x y z
N MET A 1 -64.67 54.62 -54.82
CA MET A 1 -65.54 55.73 -54.41
C MET A 1 -65.13 56.16 -53.00
N LYS A 2 -64.58 57.39 -52.86
CA LYS A 2 -64.13 58.12 -51.64
C LYS A 2 -62.93 57.49 -50.87
N LEU A 3 -61.72 58.08 -50.90
CA LEU A 3 -61.18 59.27 -50.19
C LEU A 3 -61.16 59.12 -48.66
N GLU A 4 -59.96 58.96 -48.09
CA GLU A 4 -59.31 59.86 -47.08
C GLU A 4 -59.53 59.37 -45.64
N SER A 5 -58.66 59.55 -44.63
CA SER A 5 -57.29 60.02 -44.46
C SER A 5 -56.94 59.90 -42.95
N ARG A 6 -55.66 60.05 -42.60
CA ARG A 6 -55.08 60.54 -41.31
C ARG A 6 -54.60 59.54 -40.24
N HIS A 7 -53.27 59.46 -40.18
CA HIS A 7 -52.41 59.30 -38.99
C HIS A 7 -52.57 60.48 -37.99
N PRO A 8 -52.18 60.33 -36.70
CA PRO A 8 -50.81 60.70 -36.30
C PRO A 8 -50.17 59.86 -35.16
N ASP A 9 -48.85 60.02 -35.10
CA ASP A 9 -47.85 59.52 -34.14
C ASP A 9 -48.08 59.90 -32.67
N SER A 10 -47.56 59.10 -31.73
CA SER A 10 -46.66 59.64 -30.68
C SER A 10 -45.81 58.54 -30.01
N LEU A 11 -44.52 58.85 -29.92
CA LEU A 11 -43.42 58.14 -29.28
C LEU A 11 -43.32 58.41 -27.77
N GLN A 12 -42.49 57.59 -27.11
CA GLN A 12 -41.81 57.72 -25.80
C GLN A 12 -42.43 56.89 -24.67
N ALA A 13 -41.82 55.82 -24.14
CA ALA A 13 -40.47 55.53 -23.64
C ALA A 13 -40.45 55.39 -22.10
N CYS A 14 -39.93 54.24 -21.66
CA CYS A 14 -39.24 53.96 -20.40
C CYS A 14 -39.95 54.12 -19.04
N ARG A 15 -40.15 52.99 -18.35
CA ARG A 15 -39.74 52.72 -16.94
C ARG A 15 -40.10 51.27 -16.57
N CYS A 16 -39.08 50.45 -16.32
CA CYS A 16 -38.59 50.00 -15.00
C CYS A 16 -39.34 48.82 -14.37
N LEU A 17 -38.61 47.70 -14.31
CA LEU A 17 -38.46 46.77 -13.19
C LEU A 17 -39.74 46.14 -12.60
N GLN A 18 -39.85 44.81 -12.69
CA GLN A 18 -39.58 43.92 -11.56
C GLN A 18 -39.74 42.42 -11.93
N HIS A 19 -38.67 41.67 -11.64
CA HIS A 19 -38.57 40.25 -11.26
C HIS A 19 -39.20 39.16 -12.14
N ILE A 20 -38.34 38.27 -12.68
CA ILE A 20 -38.22 36.88 -12.23
C ILE A 20 -36.81 36.35 -12.55
N GLN A 21 -36.28 35.63 -11.58
CA GLN A 21 -34.91 35.23 -11.32
C GLN A 21 -34.20 34.46 -12.46
N LEU A 22 -32.92 34.82 -12.65
CA LEU A 22 -31.89 34.00 -13.30
C LEU A 22 -31.70 32.67 -12.55
N GLY A 23 -31.70 31.56 -13.29
CA GLY A 23 -30.99 30.33 -12.94
C GLY A 23 -29.99 30.01 -14.04
N ARG A 24 -28.78 30.59 -13.98
CA ARG A 24 -27.64 30.13 -14.79
C ARG A 24 -27.26 28.74 -14.29
N ILE A 25 -27.38 27.74 -15.15
CA ILE A 25 -26.58 26.53 -15.05
C ILE A 25 -25.14 27.00 -15.31
N ILE A 26 -24.40 27.30 -14.25
CA ILE A 26 -22.94 27.28 -14.32
C ILE A 26 -22.61 25.80 -14.34
N GLU A 27 -22.12 25.33 -15.49
CA GLU A 27 -21.43 24.06 -15.57
C GLU A 27 -20.23 24.15 -14.61
N ASP A 28 -20.30 23.45 -13.48
CA ASP A 28 -19.17 23.23 -12.60
C ASP A 28 -18.15 22.38 -13.35
N ALA A 29 -17.26 23.04 -14.09
CA ALA A 29 -16.03 22.45 -14.56
C ALA A 29 -15.28 21.92 -13.32
N PRO A 30 -14.93 20.62 -13.26
CA PRO A 30 -14.16 20.10 -12.14
C PRO A 30 -12.82 20.85 -12.10
N ASP A 31 -12.53 21.45 -10.95
CA ASP A 31 -11.26 22.09 -10.65
C ASP A 31 -10.12 21.17 -11.10
N GLN A 32 -9.32 21.62 -12.07
CA GLN A 32 -8.22 20.84 -12.62
C GLN A 32 -7.18 20.46 -11.55
N HIS A 33 -7.14 21.16 -10.41
CA HIS A 33 -6.33 20.73 -9.26
C HIS A 33 -6.83 19.45 -8.56
N ASN A 34 -8.12 19.13 -8.67
CA ASN A 34 -8.71 17.95 -8.05
C ASN A 34 -8.62 16.71 -8.94
N ILE A 35 -8.60 16.89 -10.27
CA ILE A 35 -8.45 15.79 -11.23
C ILE A 35 -7.04 15.17 -11.13
N PHE A 36 -6.01 15.97 -10.88
CA PHE A 36 -4.66 15.45 -10.62
C PHE A 36 -4.55 14.68 -9.29
N ARG A 37 -5.33 15.02 -8.26
CA ARG A 37 -5.31 14.27 -6.99
C ARG A 37 -6.01 12.91 -7.09
N THR A 38 -7.07 12.80 -7.88
CA THR A 38 -7.85 11.57 -7.98
C THR A 38 -7.25 10.56 -8.96
N VAL A 39 -6.54 11.01 -10.00
CA VAL A 39 -5.87 10.12 -10.97
C VAL A 39 -4.47 9.71 -10.51
N TYR A 40 -3.77 10.54 -9.71
CA TYR A 40 -2.52 10.19 -9.03
C TYR A 40 -2.75 9.72 -7.59
N ALA A 41 -3.83 8.97 -7.36
CA ALA A 41 -3.96 8.15 -6.16
C ALA A 41 -2.88 7.05 -6.17
N GLU A 42 -1.69 7.46 -5.73
CA GLU A 42 -0.70 6.70 -4.96
C GLU A 42 0.16 5.63 -5.63
N ALA A 43 0.69 5.88 -6.83
CA ALA A 43 1.97 5.27 -7.17
C ALA A 43 3.09 6.02 -6.42
N ILE A 44 3.54 5.50 -5.28
CA ILE A 44 4.72 6.05 -4.59
C ILE A 44 5.92 5.85 -5.52
N MET A 45 6.56 6.95 -5.93
CA MET A 45 7.85 6.86 -6.60
C MET A 45 8.90 6.38 -5.60
N TRP A 46 9.18 5.07 -5.61
CA TRP A 46 10.15 4.45 -4.73
C TRP A 46 11.57 4.92 -5.06
N LEU A 47 12.26 5.45 -4.05
CA LEU A 47 13.66 5.83 -4.16
C LEU A 47 14.54 4.58 -4.18
N GLU A 48 15.56 4.62 -5.02
CA GLU A 48 16.59 3.58 -5.04
C GLU A 48 17.67 3.87 -4.01
N MET A 49 18.22 2.80 -3.45
CA MET A 49 19.42 2.87 -2.61
C MET A 49 20.55 3.55 -3.40
N PRO A 50 21.07 4.69 -2.92
CA PRO A 50 22.08 5.44 -3.67
C PRO A 50 23.46 4.78 -3.63
N ILE A 51 23.73 3.98 -2.59
CA ILE A 51 25.04 3.39 -2.28
C ILE A 51 24.93 1.99 -1.67
N GLY A 52 26.09 1.33 -1.52
CA GLY A 52 26.23 0.07 -0.80
C GLY A 52 25.87 -1.16 -1.62
N LYS A 53 25.84 -2.32 -0.94
CA LYS A 53 25.57 -3.66 -1.52
C LYS A 53 24.31 -3.72 -2.38
N TYR A 54 23.30 -2.93 -2.03
CA TYR A 54 21.99 -2.93 -2.67
C TYR A 54 21.72 -1.69 -3.51
N LYS A 55 22.76 -0.97 -3.94
CA LYS A 55 22.65 0.19 -4.84
C LYS A 55 21.75 -0.12 -6.05
N GLY A 56 20.85 0.80 -6.38
CA GLY A 56 19.90 0.66 -7.49
C GLY A 56 18.66 -0.19 -7.19
N LYS A 57 18.54 -0.78 -5.99
CA LYS A 57 17.30 -1.41 -5.54
C LYS A 57 16.46 -0.42 -4.76
N THR A 58 15.14 -0.50 -4.92
CA THR A 58 14.20 0.22 -4.06
C THR A 58 14.01 -0.50 -2.74
N LEU A 59 13.50 0.19 -1.72
CA LEU A 59 13.31 -0.43 -0.40
C LEU A 59 12.34 -1.63 -0.39
N PRO A 60 11.25 -1.67 -1.18
CA PRO A 60 10.45 -2.89 -1.32
C PRO A 60 11.27 -4.07 -1.87
N GLN A 61 12.12 -3.81 -2.87
CA GLN A 61 13.02 -4.82 -3.41
C GLN A 61 14.06 -5.27 -2.40
N LEU A 62 14.63 -4.33 -1.63
CA LEU A 62 15.60 -4.62 -0.58
C LEU A 62 14.99 -5.57 0.46
N LEU A 63 13.85 -5.19 1.04
CA LEU A 63 13.18 -5.99 2.06
C LEU A 63 12.84 -7.40 1.56
N LEU A 64 12.30 -7.56 0.35
CA LEU A 64 11.94 -8.88 -0.18
C LEU A 64 13.15 -9.70 -0.69
N THR A 65 14.33 -9.07 -0.84
CA THR A 65 15.58 -9.77 -1.21
C THR A 65 16.38 -10.19 0.02
N ASP A 66 16.53 -9.30 0.98
CA ASP A 66 17.32 -9.50 2.20
C ASP A 66 16.67 -8.74 3.37
N PRO A 67 15.65 -9.34 4.01
CA PRO A 67 15.00 -8.72 5.16
C PRO A 67 15.96 -8.48 6.32
N ASP A 68 16.91 -9.39 6.56
CA ASP A 68 17.89 -9.27 7.64
C ASP A 68 18.70 -7.98 7.50
N TYR A 69 19.18 -7.70 6.29
CA TYR A 69 19.87 -6.43 6.00
C TYR A 69 18.95 -5.22 6.17
N PHE A 70 17.70 -5.29 5.71
CA PHE A 70 16.76 -4.19 5.88
C PHE A 70 16.54 -3.86 7.36
N PHE A 71 16.28 -4.86 8.21
CA PHE A 71 16.08 -4.63 9.64
C PHE A 71 17.35 -4.19 10.36
N TRP A 72 18.51 -4.78 10.02
CA TRP A 72 19.79 -4.28 10.52
C TRP A 72 19.99 -2.80 10.17
N ALA A 73 19.68 -2.39 8.94
CA ALA A 73 19.77 -1.01 8.49
C ALA A 73 18.79 -0.07 9.22
N MET A 74 17.60 -0.55 9.58
CA MET A 74 16.64 0.21 10.40
C MET A 74 17.11 0.45 11.83
N GLU A 75 18.01 -0.38 12.35
CA GLU A 75 18.60 -0.25 13.69
C GLU A 75 19.85 0.63 13.71
N GLN A 76 20.40 0.97 12.54
CA GLN A 76 21.57 1.85 12.46
C GLN A 76 21.12 3.31 12.45
N ASP A 77 21.75 4.11 13.32
CA ASP A 77 21.53 5.55 13.35
C ASP A 77 21.90 6.19 12.00
N ASP A 78 21.03 7.05 11.49
CA ASP A 78 21.20 7.84 10.27
C ASP A 78 21.53 7.02 8.99
N PHE A 79 21.23 5.72 8.95
CA PHE A 79 21.49 4.90 7.76
C PHE A 79 20.60 5.31 6.59
N PHE A 80 19.28 5.41 6.82
CA PHE A 80 18.35 5.99 5.87
C PHE A 80 18.18 7.48 6.17
N ARG A 81 18.26 8.33 5.14
CA ARG A 81 18.16 9.79 5.27
C ARG A 81 17.13 10.39 4.30
N GLY A 82 16.60 11.55 4.64
CA GLY A 82 15.69 12.31 3.78
C GLY A 82 14.45 11.51 3.35
N GLY A 83 14.12 11.52 2.06
CA GLY A 83 12.98 10.78 1.52
C GLY A 83 13.07 9.26 1.73
N LEU A 84 14.30 8.71 1.75
CA LEU A 84 14.52 7.28 1.93
C LEU A 84 14.16 6.84 3.35
N ALA A 85 14.42 7.69 4.36
CA ALA A 85 14.00 7.44 5.74
C ALA A 85 12.48 7.37 5.89
N LYS A 86 11.75 8.27 5.20
CA LYS A 86 10.28 8.25 5.19
C LYS A 86 9.74 6.97 4.57
N GLN A 87 10.29 6.55 3.43
CA GLN A 87 9.90 5.31 2.76
C GLN A 87 10.27 4.07 3.60
N ALA A 88 11.42 4.08 4.28
CA ALA A 88 11.84 3.00 5.16
C ALA A 88 10.92 2.84 6.38
N ALA A 89 10.49 3.95 6.98
CA ALA A 89 9.51 3.94 8.06
C ALA A 89 8.14 3.41 7.61
N ASP A 90 7.65 3.80 6.42
CA ASP A 90 6.41 3.27 5.87
C ASP A 90 6.51 1.76 5.59
N ILE A 91 7.61 1.31 4.99
CA ILE A 91 7.85 -0.12 4.75
C ILE A 91 7.94 -0.88 6.06
N LEU A 92 8.64 -0.36 7.08
CA LEU A 92 8.72 -1.01 8.38
C LEU A 92 7.33 -1.18 8.98
N ARG A 93 6.48 -0.14 8.94
CA ARG A 93 5.10 -0.21 9.43
C ARG A 93 4.30 -1.29 8.67
N LYS A 94 4.37 -1.30 7.34
CA LYS A 94 3.68 -2.25 6.46
C LYS A 94 4.17 -3.69 6.67
N ALA A 95 5.48 -3.90 6.73
CA ALA A 95 6.13 -5.20 6.86
C ALA A 95 5.81 -5.94 8.16
N ARG A 96 5.42 -5.21 9.21
CA ARG A 96 5.01 -5.78 10.49
C ARG A 96 3.53 -6.18 10.57
N ARG A 97 2.74 -5.79 9.57
CA ARG A 97 1.27 -5.83 9.59
C ARG A 97 0.69 -6.24 8.24
N ILE A 98 1.25 -7.30 7.66
CA ILE A 98 0.80 -7.83 6.38
C ILE A 98 -0.46 -8.69 6.61
N LYS A 99 -1.53 -8.37 5.90
CA LYS A 99 -2.79 -9.11 5.95
C LYS A 99 -2.65 -10.49 5.33
N ILE A 100 -3.37 -11.45 5.90
CA ILE A 100 -3.47 -12.79 5.35
C ILE A 100 -4.25 -12.73 4.02
N PRO A 101 -3.75 -13.30 2.91
CA PRO A 101 -4.39 -13.24 1.60
C PRO A 101 -5.52 -14.27 1.48
N LYS A 102 -6.48 -14.23 2.40
CA LYS A 102 -7.67 -15.10 2.43
C LYS A 102 -8.93 -14.32 2.80
N PRO A 103 -10.11 -14.75 2.33
CA PRO A 103 -11.38 -14.18 2.79
C PRO A 103 -11.55 -14.41 4.30
N ASP A 104 -12.33 -13.53 4.93
CA ASP A 104 -12.64 -13.56 6.35
C ASP A 104 -11.41 -13.66 7.26
N PRO A 105 -10.57 -12.59 7.33
CA PRO A 105 -9.29 -12.62 8.04
C PRO A 105 -9.37 -13.06 9.51
N ALA A 106 -10.53 -12.90 10.15
CA ALA A 106 -10.78 -13.36 11.51
C ALA A 106 -10.61 -14.88 11.69
N ASN A 107 -10.84 -15.66 10.63
CA ASN A 107 -10.78 -17.13 10.64
C ASN A 107 -9.38 -17.68 10.37
N TRP A 108 -8.38 -16.83 10.13
CA TRP A 108 -7.05 -17.27 9.73
C TRP A 108 -5.97 -16.72 10.66
N ARG A 109 -4.91 -17.51 10.85
CA ARG A 109 -3.71 -17.11 11.58
C ARG A 109 -2.47 -17.49 10.80
N VAL A 110 -1.44 -16.66 10.92
CA VAL A 110 -0.08 -17.04 10.57
C VAL A 110 0.46 -17.86 11.74
N GLU A 111 0.82 -19.11 11.50
CA GLU A 111 1.49 -19.98 12.46
C GLU A 111 2.97 -20.05 12.12
N TYR A 112 3.81 -19.52 12.99
CA TYR A 112 5.26 -19.56 12.84
C TYR A 112 5.82 -20.81 13.50
N PHE A 113 6.75 -21.49 12.82
CA PHE A 113 7.39 -22.71 13.29
C PHE A 113 8.85 -22.43 13.62
N LEU A 114 9.23 -22.72 14.86
CA LEU A 114 10.61 -22.72 15.32
C LEU A 114 11.07 -24.16 15.56
N THR A 115 12.29 -24.45 15.12
CA THR A 115 12.98 -25.69 15.45
C THR A 115 13.23 -25.79 16.96
N PRO A 116 13.53 -26.99 17.49
CA PRO A 116 13.85 -27.16 18.91
C PRO A 116 15.02 -26.29 19.40
N ASP A 117 15.99 -25.98 18.53
CA ASP A 117 17.12 -25.07 18.79
C ASP A 117 16.78 -23.57 18.60
N GLY A 118 15.49 -23.24 18.43
CA GLY A 118 14.97 -21.87 18.37
C GLY A 118 15.16 -21.14 17.05
N LYS A 119 15.58 -21.83 15.98
CA LYS A 119 15.72 -21.22 14.65
C LYS A 119 14.38 -21.17 13.93
N PHE A 120 14.22 -20.16 13.10
CA PHE A 120 13.04 -20.08 12.24
C PHE A 120 13.06 -21.16 11.16
N ALA A 121 11.99 -21.95 11.08
CA ALA A 121 11.84 -23.02 10.08
C ALA A 121 10.99 -22.57 8.88
N HIS A 122 9.76 -22.15 9.13
CA HIS A 122 8.79 -21.66 8.14
C HIS A 122 7.59 -21.03 8.85
N PHE A 123 6.63 -20.52 8.07
CA PHE A 123 5.30 -20.20 8.57
C PHE A 123 4.25 -20.82 7.66
N ASP A 124 3.08 -21.09 8.22
CA ASP A 124 1.87 -21.48 7.48
C ASP A 124 0.72 -20.53 7.78
N ILE A 125 -0.31 -20.57 6.92
CA ILE A 125 -1.60 -19.92 7.17
C ILE A 125 -2.62 -21.02 7.52
N VAL A 126 -3.13 -20.96 8.74
CA VAL A 126 -3.99 -22.00 9.33
C VAL A 126 -5.31 -21.40 9.80
N GLU A 127 -6.34 -22.23 9.95
CA GLU A 127 -7.60 -21.82 10.57
C GLU A 127 -7.37 -21.42 12.03
N ALA A 128 -8.09 -20.40 12.49
CA ALA A 128 -7.89 -19.82 13.80
C ALA A 128 -8.22 -20.80 14.94
N ASP A 129 -9.21 -21.67 14.74
CA ASP A 129 -9.70 -22.69 15.66
C ASP A 129 -9.00 -24.05 15.51
N ARG A 130 -8.13 -24.22 14.49
CA ARG A 130 -7.32 -25.43 14.32
C ARG A 130 -6.60 -25.75 15.63
N ALA A 131 -6.62 -27.01 16.06
CA ALA A 131 -5.86 -27.43 17.25
C ALA A 131 -4.37 -27.01 17.14
N PRO A 132 -3.70 -26.69 18.27
CA PRO A 132 -2.27 -26.39 18.26
C PRO A 132 -1.44 -27.50 17.62
N HIS A 133 -0.30 -27.14 17.04
CA HIS A 133 0.63 -28.11 16.48
C HIS A 133 1.07 -29.14 17.53
N VAL A 134 1.02 -30.42 17.15
CA VAL A 134 1.56 -31.54 17.94
C VAL A 134 2.85 -32.00 17.29
N GLY A 135 3.96 -31.83 18.01
CA GLY A 135 5.30 -32.17 17.52
C GLY A 135 6.39 -31.55 18.38
N SER A 136 7.64 -31.69 17.95
CA SER A 136 8.80 -31.10 18.64
C SER A 136 9.02 -29.62 18.33
N SER A 137 8.34 -29.08 17.31
CA SER A 137 8.48 -27.68 16.92
C SER A 137 7.71 -26.78 17.89
N ARG A 138 8.29 -25.63 18.22
CA ARG A 138 7.59 -24.59 18.96
C ARG A 138 6.82 -23.73 17.97
N THR A 139 5.55 -23.47 18.25
CA THR A 139 4.70 -22.67 17.36
C THR A 139 4.06 -21.48 18.08
N SER A 140 3.86 -20.40 17.34
CA SER A 140 3.08 -19.24 17.80
C SER A 140 2.20 -18.73 16.67
N ARG A 141 1.04 -18.17 17.00
CA ARG A 141 0.07 -17.67 16.02
C ARG A 141 -0.09 -16.16 16.08
N SER A 142 -0.30 -15.53 14.92
CA SER A 142 -0.55 -14.09 14.77
C SER A 142 -1.68 -13.83 13.76
N PRO A 143 -2.49 -12.77 13.94
CA PRO A 143 -3.51 -12.39 12.95
C PRO A 143 -2.93 -11.78 11.67
N THR A 144 -1.68 -11.31 11.71
CA THR A 144 -0.96 -10.73 10.56
C THR A 144 0.43 -11.34 10.43
N LEU A 145 0.98 -11.32 9.22
CA LEU A 145 2.37 -11.67 8.99
C LEU A 145 3.28 -10.49 9.39
N ASP A 146 4.31 -10.79 10.18
CA ASP A 146 5.33 -9.84 10.65
C ASP A 146 6.71 -10.29 10.14
N PHE A 147 7.28 -9.52 9.21
CA PHE A 147 8.64 -9.75 8.70
C PHE A 147 9.71 -9.62 9.79
N ALA A 148 9.46 -8.90 10.88
CA ALA A 148 10.41 -8.79 11.98
C ALA A 148 10.45 -10.05 12.86
N TYR A 149 9.51 -11.00 12.69
CA TYR A 149 9.40 -12.18 13.55
C TYR A 149 10.70 -12.99 13.63
N VAL A 150 11.34 -13.25 12.48
CA VAL A 150 12.61 -14.02 12.44
C VAL A 150 13.67 -13.34 13.29
N ARG A 151 13.86 -12.03 13.11
CA ARG A 151 14.84 -11.24 13.88
C ARG A 151 14.50 -11.16 15.38
N GLN A 152 13.23 -11.13 15.75
CA GLN A 152 12.80 -11.16 17.16
C GLN A 152 13.16 -12.48 17.85
N THR A 153 13.28 -13.58 17.09
CA THR A 153 13.66 -14.89 17.65
C THR A 153 15.17 -15.08 17.74
N ARG A 154 15.93 -14.46 16.83
CA ARG A 154 17.38 -14.55 16.80
C ARG A 154 17.97 -13.40 15.98
N ASP A 155 18.97 -12.74 16.55
CA ASP A 155 19.78 -11.78 15.81
C ASP A 155 20.53 -12.48 14.68
N TYR A 156 20.50 -11.88 13.49
CA TYR A 156 21.23 -12.35 12.31
C TYR A 156 20.91 -13.80 11.90
N ASP A 157 19.68 -14.05 11.45
CA ASP A 157 19.24 -15.35 10.93
C ASP A 157 18.95 -15.31 9.42
N LYS A 158 20.03 -15.28 8.63
CA LYS A 158 19.95 -15.28 7.15
C LYS A 158 19.25 -16.51 6.58
N LEU A 159 19.44 -17.68 7.20
CA LEU A 159 18.80 -18.91 6.75
C LEU A 159 17.30 -18.90 7.08
N GLY A 160 16.94 -18.47 8.29
CA GLY A 160 15.56 -18.24 8.68
C GLY A 160 14.85 -17.29 7.73
N TYR A 161 15.46 -16.16 7.37
CA TYR A 161 14.87 -15.25 6.38
C TYR A 161 14.76 -15.82 4.97
N LYS A 162 15.69 -16.70 4.56
CA LYS A 162 15.54 -17.44 3.30
C LYS A 162 14.29 -18.33 3.31
N HIS A 163 14.05 -19.04 4.42
CA HIS A 163 12.84 -19.86 4.58
C HIS A 163 11.57 -19.01 4.68
N PHE A 164 11.65 -17.88 5.36
CA PHE A 164 10.55 -16.92 5.48
C PHE A 164 10.12 -16.40 4.11
N ILE A 165 11.08 -15.92 3.31
CA ILE A 165 10.82 -15.43 1.94
C ILE A 165 10.26 -16.55 1.06
N LYS A 166 10.72 -17.80 1.22
CA LYS A 166 10.16 -18.94 0.48
C LYS A 166 8.68 -19.15 0.79
N SER A 167 8.30 -19.11 2.07
CA SER A 167 6.92 -19.24 2.53
C SER A 167 6.07 -18.05 2.09
N PHE A 168 6.60 -16.83 2.20
CA PHE A 168 5.97 -15.61 1.73
C PHE A 168 5.65 -15.65 0.24
N LYS A 169 6.61 -16.07 -0.59
CA LYS A 169 6.39 -16.24 -2.04
C LYS A 169 5.28 -17.24 -2.37
N TYR A 170 5.22 -18.36 -1.65
CA TYR A 170 4.17 -19.34 -1.82
C TYR A 170 2.78 -18.76 -1.54
N PHE A 171 2.59 -18.14 -0.37
CA PHE A 171 1.26 -17.67 0.03
C PHE A 171 0.80 -16.38 -0.67
N TYR A 172 1.72 -15.47 -0.97
CA TYR A 172 1.37 -14.13 -1.50
C TYR A 172 1.55 -14.00 -3.01
N PHE A 173 2.27 -14.93 -3.64
CA PHE A 173 2.50 -14.93 -5.10
C PHE A 173 2.18 -16.28 -5.75
N GLY A 174 1.67 -17.25 -4.98
CA GLY A 174 1.24 -18.57 -5.46
C GLY A 174 2.38 -19.53 -5.83
N ASN A 175 3.65 -19.14 -5.67
CA ASN A 175 4.79 -19.95 -6.07
C ASN A 175 6.06 -19.57 -5.28
N SER A 176 6.65 -20.52 -4.55
CA SER A 176 7.85 -20.30 -3.73
C SER A 176 9.09 -19.89 -4.54
N GLU A 177 9.14 -20.27 -5.81
CA GLU A 177 10.28 -20.02 -6.70
C GLU A 177 10.07 -18.78 -7.58
N VAL A 178 8.99 -18.02 -7.36
CA VAL A 178 8.73 -16.81 -8.14
C VAL A 178 9.92 -15.84 -8.03
N ARG A 179 10.35 -15.34 -9.19
CA ARG A 179 11.30 -14.23 -9.25
C ARG A 179 10.57 -12.93 -8.93
N LEU A 180 11.02 -12.27 -7.87
CA LEU A 180 10.56 -10.94 -7.47
C LEU A 180 11.45 -9.90 -8.14
N ASN A 181 10.89 -9.20 -9.13
CA ASN A 181 11.53 -8.06 -9.79
C ASN A 181 11.05 -6.75 -9.15
N LYS A 182 11.63 -5.63 -9.59
CA LYS A 182 11.26 -4.28 -9.12
C LYS A 182 9.76 -4.05 -9.08
N ALA A 183 9.09 -4.20 -10.22
CA ALA A 183 7.65 -3.95 -10.35
C ALA A 183 6.81 -4.82 -9.41
N LYS A 184 7.12 -6.11 -9.25
CA LYS A 184 6.38 -7.00 -8.33
C LYS A 184 6.56 -6.60 -6.86
N CYS A 185 7.77 -6.23 -6.46
CA CYS A 185 8.03 -5.79 -5.10
C CYS A 185 7.29 -4.47 -4.82
N GLU A 186 7.37 -3.51 -5.73
CA GLU A 186 6.73 -2.19 -5.57
C GLU A 186 5.20 -2.33 -5.55
N ALA A 187 4.62 -3.04 -6.51
CA ALA A 187 3.18 -3.28 -6.56
C ALA A 187 2.62 -3.94 -5.28
N PHE A 188 3.41 -4.82 -4.63
CA PHE A 188 3.00 -5.39 -3.35
C PHE A 188 2.90 -4.33 -2.25
N PHE A 189 3.86 -3.40 -2.17
CA PHE A 189 3.89 -2.35 -1.15
C PHE A 189 3.05 -1.12 -1.48
N ASP A 190 2.70 -0.93 -2.75
CA ASP A 190 1.79 0.12 -3.23
C ASP A 190 0.32 -0.25 -2.99
N ASN A 191 -0.02 -1.53 -2.87
CA ASN A 191 -1.40 -1.94 -2.61
C ASN A 191 -1.73 -1.86 -1.10
N PRO A 192 -2.50 -0.86 -0.63
CA PRO A 192 -2.85 -0.73 0.78
C PRO A 192 -3.71 -1.88 1.31
N ALA A 193 -4.41 -2.61 0.43
CA ALA A 193 -5.22 -3.76 0.82
C ALA A 193 -4.37 -4.91 1.39
N ASN A 194 -3.05 -4.94 1.12
CA ASN A 194 -2.13 -5.93 1.65
C ASN A 194 -1.76 -5.70 3.13
N PHE A 195 -2.12 -4.56 3.72
CA PHE A 195 -1.66 -4.15 5.06
C PHE A 195 -2.83 -3.75 5.96
N SER A 196 -2.68 -3.94 7.28
CA SER A 196 -3.65 -3.54 8.31
C SER A 196 -3.21 -2.30 9.07
#